data_AF-A0A937DJ63-F1
#
_entry.id   AF-A0A937DJ63-F1
#
_cell.length_a   1.000
_cell.length_b   1.000
_cell.length_c   1.000
_cell.angle_alpha   90.00
_cell.angle_beta   90.00
_cell.angle_gamma   90.00
#
_symmetry.space_group_name_H-M   'P 1'
#
loop_
_entity.id
_entity.type
_entity.pdbx_description
1 polymer ?
#
loop_
_entity_poly.entity_id
_entity_poly.type
_entity_poly.pdbx_seq_one_letter_code
_entity_poly.pdbx_strand_id
1 'polypeptide(L)'
;MMLFLGLRRSDVIRVGDQHIKDGVMSIQTQKTGVHVHIPLSPALKSCIDSTPLGDEVFLSTYYGKSFLSLVSFSTWFKTQCKKAGLPPECGCHGLRKAGATILANSGASANELMAMYGWSKSNMDEIYTKESERKTSGFHREFSGKKH
;
A
#
# COMPACT_ATOMS: atom_id res chain seq x y z
N MET A 1 -4.42 5.41 3.73
CA MET A 1 -4.94 4.01 3.79
C MET A 1 -4.07 2.99 3.08
N MET A 2 -3.89 3.00 1.76
CA MET A 2 -3.11 1.95 1.05
C MET A 2 -1.68 1.73 1.59
N LEU A 3 -1.02 2.82 2.00
CA LEU A 3 0.30 2.79 2.63
C LEU A 3 0.28 2.04 3.97
N PHE A 4 -0.71 2.32 4.81
CA PHE A 4 -0.80 1.84 6.19
C PHE A 4 -1.46 0.46 6.32
N LEU A 5 -2.42 0.14 5.46
CA LEU A 5 -3.17 -1.11 5.52
C LEU A 5 -2.62 -2.17 4.57
N GLY A 6 -1.66 -1.82 3.70
CA GLY A 6 -1.10 -2.77 2.74
C GLY A 6 -2.14 -3.44 1.84
N LEU A 7 -3.35 -2.88 1.68
CA LEU A 7 -4.44 -3.41 0.87
C LEU A 7 -4.29 -3.07 -0.62
N ARG A 8 -4.88 -3.87 -1.50
CA ARG A 8 -4.91 -3.55 -2.94
C ARG A 8 -5.94 -2.44 -3.14
N ARG A 9 -5.81 -1.67 -4.23
CA ARG A 9 -6.81 -0.65 -4.58
C ARG A 9 -8.24 -1.20 -4.66
N SER A 10 -8.39 -2.48 -4.98
CA SER A 10 -9.69 -3.16 -5.07
C SER A 10 -10.29 -3.50 -3.70
N ASP A 11 -9.45 -3.70 -2.70
CA ASP A 11 -9.89 -4.00 -1.35
C ASP A 11 -10.07 -2.71 -0.55
N VAL A 12 -9.17 -1.73 -0.71
CA VAL A 12 -9.18 -0.49 0.09
C VAL A 12 -10.43 0.37 -0.12
N ILE A 13 -11.04 0.34 -1.31
CA ILE A 13 -12.27 1.10 -1.60
C ILE A 13 -13.53 0.49 -0.98
N ARG A 14 -13.42 -0.69 -0.36
CA ARG A 14 -14.51 -1.39 0.32
C ARG A 14 -14.45 -1.21 1.84
N VAL A 15 -13.34 -0.67 2.35
CA VAL A 15 -13.11 -0.55 3.80
C VAL A 15 -13.92 0.62 4.34
N GLY A 16 -14.58 0.38 5.48
CA GLY A 16 -15.34 1.34 6.27
C GLY A 16 -15.39 0.88 7.73
N ASP A 17 -16.19 1.55 8.55
CA ASP A 17 -16.26 1.29 10.01
C ASP A 17 -16.69 -0.14 10.34
N GLN A 18 -17.54 -0.76 9.52
CA GLN A 18 -17.98 -2.15 9.69
C GLN A 18 -16.82 -3.17 9.64
N HIS A 19 -15.66 -2.77 9.11
CA HIS A 19 -14.47 -3.61 9.04
C HIS A 19 -13.52 -3.40 10.22
N ILE A 20 -13.79 -2.45 11.11
CA ILE A 20 -12.94 -2.13 12.26
C ILE A 20 -13.60 -2.64 13.55
N LYS A 21 -12.86 -3.45 14.30
CA LYS A 21 -13.24 -3.88 15.65
C LYS A 21 -12.00 -3.89 16.54
N ASP A 22 -12.12 -3.32 17.74
CA ASP A 22 -11.05 -3.29 18.75
C ASP A 22 -9.70 -2.78 18.20
N GLY A 23 -9.75 -1.78 17.31
CA GLY A 23 -8.56 -1.19 16.68
C GLY A 23 -7.90 -2.06 15.60
N VAL A 24 -8.55 -3.14 15.17
CA VAL A 24 -8.08 -4.05 14.11
C VAL A 24 -9.04 -3.97 12.91
N MET A 25 -8.49 -3.68 11.74
CA MET A 25 -9.20 -3.74 10.46
C MET A 25 -9.15 -5.15 9.90
N SER A 26 -10.31 -5.72 9.56
CA SER A 26 -10.40 -7.08 9.01
C SER A 26 -11.22 -7.13 7.73
N ILE A 27 -10.72 -7.79 6.68
CA ILE A 27 -11.44 -7.96 5.40
C ILE A 27 -10.99 -9.21 4.64
N GLN A 28 -11.90 -9.82 3.89
CA GLN A 28 -11.54 -10.82 2.87
C GLN A 28 -11.10 -10.16 1.56
N THR A 29 -9.87 -10.41 1.16
CA THR A 29 -9.27 -9.85 -0.07
C THR A 29 -9.91 -10.43 -1.33
N GLN A 30 -10.22 -9.59 -2.32
CA GLN A 30 -10.91 -10.03 -3.55
C GLN A 30 -10.05 -10.95 -4.42
N LYS A 31 -8.77 -10.60 -4.61
CA LYS A 31 -7.90 -11.33 -5.55
C LYS A 31 -7.55 -12.74 -5.05
N THR A 32 -7.39 -12.89 -3.75
CA THR A 32 -6.78 -14.08 -3.14
C THR A 32 -7.71 -14.82 -2.18
N GLY A 33 -8.84 -14.23 -1.78
CA GLY A 33 -9.77 -14.84 -0.83
C GLY A 33 -9.27 -14.94 0.62
N VAL A 34 -8.03 -14.48 0.89
CA VAL A 34 -7.40 -14.50 2.21
C VAL A 34 -8.04 -13.43 3.10
N HIS A 35 -8.37 -13.81 4.34
CA HIS A 35 -8.71 -12.89 5.40
C HIS A 35 -7.45 -12.25 5.97
N VAL A 36 -7.41 -10.93 5.96
CA VAL A 36 -6.32 -10.15 6.56
C VAL A 36 -6.85 -9.43 7.80
N HIS A 37 -6.02 -9.37 8.84
CA HIS A 37 -6.28 -8.69 10.10
C HIS A 37 -5.13 -7.72 10.35
N ILE A 38 -5.41 -6.42 10.35
CA ILE A 38 -4.39 -5.38 10.30
C ILE A 38 -4.67 -4.37 11.42
N PRO A 39 -3.80 -4.29 12.43
CA PRO A 39 -3.90 -3.24 13.45
C PRO A 39 -3.85 -1.86 12.82
N LEU A 40 -4.77 -0.97 13.23
CA LEU A 40 -4.72 0.41 12.81
C LEU A 40 -3.58 1.14 13.53
N SER A 41 -2.70 1.77 12.75
CA SER A 41 -1.73 2.68 13.34
C SER A 41 -2.44 3.90 13.93
N PRO A 42 -1.91 4.50 15.03
CA PRO A 42 -2.49 5.72 15.60
C PRO A 42 -2.61 6.86 14.57
N ALA A 43 -1.61 6.98 13.69
CA ALA A 43 -1.63 7.94 12.60
C ALA A 43 -2.79 7.70 11.62
N LEU A 44 -3.02 6.45 11.21
CA LEU A 44 -4.14 6.13 10.33
C LEU A 44 -5.48 6.40 11.02
N LYS A 45 -5.61 6.01 12.30
CA LYS A 45 -6.83 6.25 13.06
C LYS A 45 -7.13 7.74 13.16
N SER A 46 -6.14 8.57 13.49
CA SER A 46 -6.30 10.03 13.55
C SER A 46 -6.74 10.62 12.20
N CYS A 47 -6.19 10.13 11.08
CA CYS A 47 -6.63 10.55 9.76
C CYS A 47 -8.10 10.17 9.47
N ILE A 48 -8.53 8.96 9.86
CA ILE A 48 -9.92 8.50 9.70
C ILE A 48 -10.85 9.41 10.50
N ASP A 49 -10.54 9.60 11.78
CA ASP A 49 -11.36 10.37 12.72
C ASP A 49 -11.49 11.85 12.30
N SER A 50 -10.50 12.39 11.57
CA SER A 50 -10.46 13.81 11.14
C SER A 50 -11.04 14.05 9.74
N THR A 51 -11.41 13.00 8.99
CA THR A 51 -11.91 13.13 7.62
C THR A 51 -13.43 13.01 7.61
N PRO A 52 -14.18 13.86 6.90
CA PRO A 52 -15.60 13.59 6.64
C PRO A 52 -15.72 12.32 5.78
N LEU A 53 -16.19 11.23 6.39
CA LEU A 53 -16.31 9.91 5.74
C LEU A 53 -17.66 9.79 5.02
N GLY A 54 -17.72 8.93 4.00
CA GLY A 54 -18.99 8.53 3.39
C GLY A 54 -19.76 7.53 4.28
N ASP A 55 -21.01 7.24 3.91
CA ASP A 55 -21.93 6.46 4.74
C ASP A 55 -21.41 5.03 5.06
N GLU A 56 -20.79 4.35 4.08
CA GLU A 56 -20.44 2.93 4.19
C GLU A 56 -18.95 2.62 4.04
N VAL A 57 -18.17 3.54 3.45
CA VAL A 57 -16.75 3.35 3.12
C VAL A 57 -15.96 4.62 3.39
N PHE A 58 -14.71 4.45 3.80
CA PHE A 58 -13.83 5.57 4.10
C PHE A 58 -13.34 6.31 2.85
N LEU A 59 -13.24 5.62 1.73
CA LEU A 59 -12.84 6.20 0.45
C LEU A 59 -14.07 6.36 -0.43
N SER A 60 -14.77 7.46 -0.24
CA SER A 60 -15.94 7.84 -1.03
C SER A 60 -15.61 8.84 -2.14
N THR A 61 -16.52 8.92 -3.10
CA THR A 61 -16.58 10.04 -4.04
C THR A 61 -16.96 11.34 -3.31
N TYR A 62 -16.91 12.47 -4.03
CA TYR A 62 -17.36 13.76 -3.52
C TYR A 62 -18.80 13.75 -2.99
N TYR A 63 -19.64 12.86 -3.53
CA TYR A 63 -21.05 12.70 -3.11
C TYR A 63 -21.24 11.77 -1.91
N GLY A 64 -20.16 11.37 -1.22
CA GLY A 64 -20.23 10.45 -0.07
C GLY A 64 -20.52 8.98 -0.43
N LYS A 65 -20.62 8.65 -1.73
CA LYS A 65 -20.89 7.29 -2.21
C LYS A 65 -19.62 6.54 -2.62
N SER A 66 -19.66 5.22 -2.50
CA SER A 66 -18.61 4.31 -2.98
C SER A 66 -18.29 4.51 -4.46
N PHE A 67 -17.04 4.25 -4.84
CA PHE A 67 -16.64 4.31 -6.25
C PHE A 67 -17.35 3.21 -7.06
N LEU A 68 -17.96 3.58 -8.19
CA LEU A 68 -18.67 2.65 -9.08
C LEU A 68 -17.76 1.60 -9.72
N SER A 69 -16.46 1.88 -9.87
CA SER A 69 -15.51 0.93 -10.43
C SER A 69 -14.07 1.20 -9.96
N LEU A 70 -13.22 0.18 -10.07
CA LEU A 70 -11.76 0.31 -9.85
C LEU A 70 -11.10 1.31 -10.79
N VAL A 71 -11.61 1.42 -12.02
CA VAL A 71 -11.11 2.35 -13.03
C VAL A 71 -11.42 3.79 -12.57
N SER A 72 -12.65 4.06 -12.14
CA SER A 72 -13.07 5.37 -11.63
C SER A 72 -12.22 5.81 -10.44
N PHE A 73 -11.98 4.92 -9.48
CA PHE A 73 -11.09 5.21 -8.34
C PHE A 73 -9.66 5.51 -8.79
N SER A 74 -9.11 4.71 -9.70
CA SER A 74 -7.72 4.87 -10.16
C SER A 74 -7.52 6.17 -10.93
N THR A 75 -8.48 6.55 -11.77
CA THR A 75 -8.48 7.82 -12.48
C THR A 75 -8.56 8.99 -11.51
N TRP A 76 -9.52 8.94 -10.57
CA TRP A 76 -9.64 9.96 -9.52
C TRP A 76 -8.35 10.12 -8.72
N PHE A 77 -7.73 9.00 -8.30
CA PHE A 77 -6.49 9.03 -7.53
C PHE A 77 -5.33 9.65 -8.33
N LYS A 78 -5.20 9.29 -9.62
CA LYS A 78 -4.21 9.92 -10.52
C LYS A 78 -4.44 11.42 -10.66
N THR A 79 -5.70 11.86 -10.75
CA THR A 79 -6.04 13.28 -10.75
C THR A 79 -5.60 13.95 -9.45
N GLN A 80 -5.79 13.32 -8.29
CA GLN A 80 -5.29 13.87 -7.02
C GLN A 80 -3.76 13.97 -6.99
N CYS A 81 -3.03 12.96 -7.47
CA CYS A 81 -1.56 13.04 -7.59
C CYS A 81 -1.13 14.21 -8.47
N LYS A 82 -1.78 14.41 -9.62
CA LYS A 82 -1.50 15.54 -10.51
C LYS A 82 -1.79 16.88 -9.84
N LYS A 83 -2.91 17.01 -9.12
CA LYS A 83 -3.27 18.23 -8.39
C LYS A 83 -2.26 18.55 -7.27
N ALA A 84 -1.68 17.54 -6.66
CA ALA A 84 -0.63 17.67 -5.66
C ALA A 84 0.78 17.94 -6.26
N GLY A 85 0.89 18.10 -7.59
CA GLY A 85 2.18 18.34 -8.26
C GLY A 85 3.11 17.12 -8.26
N LEU A 86 2.60 15.91 -8.04
CA LEU A 86 3.42 14.71 -7.99
C LEU A 86 3.80 14.20 -9.39
N PRO A 87 4.95 13.53 -9.54
CA PRO A 87 5.36 12.90 -10.79
C PRO A 87 4.33 11.93 -11.38
N PRO A 88 4.28 11.76 -12.72
CA PRO A 88 3.29 10.92 -13.41
C PRO A 88 3.29 9.45 -12.98
N GLU A 89 4.40 8.93 -12.47
CA GLU A 89 4.55 7.56 -11.97
C GLU A 89 3.86 7.34 -10.62
N CYS A 90 3.60 8.39 -9.84
CA CYS A 90 2.96 8.29 -8.54
C CYS A 90 1.51 7.79 -8.68
N GLY A 91 1.13 6.78 -7.90
CA GLY A 91 -0.18 6.15 -8.01
C GLY A 91 -0.42 5.07 -6.94
N CYS A 92 -1.61 4.47 -6.96
CA CYS A 92 -2.05 3.47 -5.98
C CYS A 92 -1.06 2.31 -5.80
N HIS A 93 -0.51 1.80 -6.92
CA HIS A 93 0.44 0.68 -6.89
C HIS A 93 1.75 1.05 -6.19
N GLY A 94 2.23 2.27 -6.43
CA GLY A 94 3.43 2.80 -5.79
C GLY A 94 3.28 2.86 -4.27
N LEU A 95 2.11 3.29 -3.76
CA LEU A 95 1.85 3.37 -2.32
C LEU A 95 1.87 2.02 -1.62
N ARG A 96 1.28 0.99 -2.24
CA ARG A 96 1.30 -0.37 -1.65
C ARG A 96 2.73 -0.89 -1.57
N LYS A 97 3.54 -0.69 -2.62
CA LYS A 97 4.96 -1.09 -2.62
C LYS A 97 5.78 -0.29 -1.60
N ALA A 98 5.58 1.03 -1.54
CA ALA A 98 6.26 1.90 -0.58
C ALA A 98 5.98 1.48 0.86
N GLY A 99 4.74 1.14 1.22
CA GLY A 99 4.40 0.68 2.57
C GLY A 99 5.17 -0.59 2.95
N ALA A 100 5.28 -1.54 2.00
CA ALA A 100 5.98 -2.79 2.25
C ALA A 100 7.48 -2.57 2.42
N THR A 101 8.08 -1.70 1.60
CA THR A 101 9.48 -1.29 1.73
C THR A 101 9.74 -0.58 3.06
N ILE A 102 8.86 0.33 3.49
CA ILE A 102 9.00 1.03 4.78
C ILE A 102 8.98 0.03 5.94
N LEU A 103 8.04 -0.92 5.93
CA LEU A 103 7.93 -1.93 6.98
C LEU A 103 9.13 -2.88 6.98
N ALA A 104 9.56 -3.35 5.81
CA ALA A 104 10.76 -4.19 5.68
C ALA A 104 12.01 -3.46 6.20
N ASN A 105 12.19 -2.19 5.85
CA ASN A 105 13.31 -1.37 6.33
C ASN A 105 13.21 -1.03 7.82
N SER A 106 12.01 -1.09 8.40
CA SER A 106 11.79 -0.97 9.85
C SER A 106 11.99 -2.29 10.61
N GLY A 107 12.42 -3.35 9.93
CA GLY A 107 12.75 -4.64 10.53
C GLY A 107 11.60 -5.64 10.60
N ALA A 108 10.48 -5.39 9.91
CA ALA A 108 9.39 -6.36 9.83
C ALA A 108 9.87 -7.67 9.19
N SER A 109 9.57 -8.78 9.83
CA SER A 109 9.89 -10.11 9.34
C SER A 109 9.09 -10.46 8.08
N ALA A 110 9.60 -11.43 7.31
CA ALA A 110 8.88 -11.91 6.14
C ALA A 110 7.48 -12.46 6.48
N ASN A 111 7.32 -13.08 7.65
CA ASN A 111 6.04 -13.60 8.10
C ASN A 111 5.04 -12.48 8.41
N GLU A 112 5.47 -11.39 9.04
CA GLU A 112 4.61 -10.23 9.32
C GLU A 112 4.17 -9.53 8.03
N LEU A 113 5.10 -9.36 7.07
CA LEU A 113 4.77 -8.80 5.76
C LEU A 113 3.81 -9.70 4.99
N MET A 114 4.00 -11.03 5.02
CA MET A 114 3.06 -11.96 4.40
C MET A 114 1.66 -11.89 5.02
N ALA A 115 1.58 -11.83 6.36
CA ALA A 115 0.31 -11.73 7.08
C ALA A 115 -0.43 -10.43 6.76
N MET A 116 0.28 -9.30 6.77
CA MET A 116 -0.31 -7.98 6.52
C MET A 116 -0.76 -7.78 5.06
N TYR A 117 0.04 -8.26 4.10
CA TYR A 117 -0.22 -8.02 2.69
C TYR A 117 -1.03 -9.14 2.02
N GLY A 118 -1.29 -10.25 2.71
CA GLY A 118 -1.94 -11.44 2.16
C GLY A 118 -1.11 -12.05 1.03
N TRP A 119 0.20 -12.17 1.24
CA TRP A 119 1.15 -12.69 0.26
C TRP A 119 1.55 -14.14 0.55
N SER A 120 1.75 -14.91 -0.52
CA SER A 120 2.54 -16.15 -0.49
C SER A 120 4.04 -15.82 -0.53
N LYS A 121 4.88 -16.80 -0.15
CA LYS A 121 6.34 -16.68 -0.22
C LYS A 121 6.84 -16.22 -1.60
N SER A 122 6.25 -16.72 -2.69
CA SER A 122 6.59 -16.33 -4.07
C SER A 122 6.38 -14.84 -4.39
N ASN A 123 5.47 -14.16 -3.69
CA ASN A 123 5.13 -12.77 -3.98
C ASN A 123 6.07 -11.77 -3.26
N MET A 124 6.88 -12.25 -2.31
CA MET A 124 7.85 -11.45 -1.57
C MET A 124 9.08 -11.12 -2.42
N ASP A 125 9.45 -12.00 -3.34
CA ASP A 125 10.63 -11.84 -4.19
C ASP A 125 10.55 -10.55 -5.04
N GLU A 126 9.36 -10.10 -5.44
CA GLU A 126 9.19 -8.84 -6.19
C GLU A 126 9.60 -7.58 -5.41
N ILE A 127 9.64 -7.66 -4.08
CA ILE A 127 9.99 -6.54 -3.20
C ILE A 127 11.47 -6.61 -2.84
N TYR A 128 11.96 -7.80 -2.46
CA TYR A 128 13.36 -7.99 -2.10
C TYR A 128 14.31 -7.96 -3.30
N THR A 129 13.89 -8.46 -4.47
CA THR A 129 14.76 -8.47 -5.68
C THR A 129 15.10 -7.03 -6.11
N LYS A 130 14.14 -6.09 -6.05
CA LYS A 130 14.39 -4.68 -6.40
C LYS A 130 15.26 -3.92 -5.39
N GLU A 131 15.23 -4.28 -4.11
CA GLU A 131 16.12 -3.70 -3.10
C GLU A 131 17.56 -4.20 -3.31
N SER A 132 17.72 -5.48 -3.63
CA SER A 132 19.03 -6.09 -3.92
C SER A 132 19.65 -5.53 -5.22
N GLU A 133 18.85 -5.31 -6.27
CA GLU A 133 19.31 -4.73 -7.53
C GLU A 133 19.73 -3.26 -7.37
N ARG A 134 19.04 -2.50 -6.49
CA ARG A 134 19.40 -1.10 -6.18
C ARG A 134 20.63 -0.98 -5.29
N LYS A 135 20.81 -1.89 -4.33
CA LYS A 135 22.01 -1.91 -3.47
C LYS A 135 23.24 -2.44 -4.21
N THR A 136 23.08 -3.36 -5.17
CA THR A 136 24.20 -3.97 -5.91
C THR A 136 24.69 -3.11 -7.08
N SER A 137 23.82 -2.28 -7.69
CA SER A 137 24.22 -1.42 -8.82
C SER A 137 25.07 -0.19 -8.42
N GLY A 138 25.35 0.00 -7.13
CA GLY A 138 26.22 1.07 -6.61
C GLY A 138 27.66 0.64 -6.29
N PHE A 139 28.03 -0.63 -6.45
CA PHE A 139 29.31 -1.17 -5.96
C PHE A 139 30.18 -1.87 -7.03
N HIS A 140 29.95 -1.60 -8.32
CA HIS A 140 30.76 -2.18 -9.40
C HIS A 140 31.10 -1.18 -10.51
N ARG A 141 31.72 -0.05 -10.13
CA ARG A 141 32.36 0.81 -11.13
C ARG A 141 33.53 1.63 -10.59
N GLU A 142 34.47 0.99 -9.91
CA GLU A 142 35.82 1.52 -9.72
C GLU A 142 36.68 0.40 -9.16
N PHE A 143 37.49 -0.25 -10.00
CA PHE A 143 38.74 -0.98 -9.70
C PHE A 143 39.04 -1.92 -10.88
N SER A 144 39.46 -1.34 -11.99
CA SER A 144 40.43 -2.00 -12.88
C SER A 144 41.49 -0.97 -13.19
N GLY A 145 42.48 -0.92 -12.29
CA GLY A 145 43.66 -0.10 -12.42
C GLY A 145 44.48 -0.52 -13.64
N LYS A 146 45.02 0.50 -14.31
CA LYS A 146 46.08 0.42 -15.32
C LYS A 146 47.14 -0.61 -14.90
N LYS A 147 47.41 -1.59 -15.77
CA LYS A 147 48.68 -2.32 -15.75
C LYS A 147 49.63 -1.64 -16.74
N HIS A 148 50.85 -1.45 -16.27
CA HIS A 148 52.02 -0.93 -16.99
C HIS A 148 52.39 -1.76 -18.21
#